data_AF-A0A9Q8YHG0-F1
#
_entry.id   AF-A0A9Q8YHG0-F1
#
_cell.length_a   1.000
_cell.length_b   1.000
_cell.length_c   1.000
_cell.angle_alpha   90.00
_cell.angle_beta   90.00
_cell.angle_gamma   90.00
#
_symmetry.space_group_name_H-M   'P 1'
#
loop_
_entity.id
_entity.type
_entity.pdbx_description
1 polymer ?
#
loop_
_entity_poly.entity_id
_entity_poly.type
_entity_poly.pdbx_seq_one_letter_code
_entity_poly.pdbx_strand_id
1 'polypeptide(L)'
;MTIYFKAGISDEMALGMIERCFSDANDYDGYLDIFADYTEKTVSWSKGRSVEEFKDQITEALRAAWEASPFWQVYERREERDDAGTNEIRRAAIALTRTYGGVVVITLSLLGRRSSANDLELVFVCFQEDAQRRNFRVRYDGKFIPSLNA
;
A
#
# COMPACT_ATOMS: atom_id res chain seq x y z
N MET A 1 -1.53 16.09 -13.23
CA MET A 1 -2.53 15.04 -12.88
C MET A 1 -3.04 15.34 -11.48
N THR A 2 -4.21 14.85 -11.07
CA THR A 2 -4.73 15.09 -9.72
C THR A 2 -5.03 13.75 -9.09
N ILE A 3 -4.50 13.50 -7.89
CA ILE A 3 -4.66 12.24 -7.18
C ILE A 3 -5.78 12.41 -6.18
N TYR A 4 -6.81 11.57 -6.28
CA TYR A 4 -7.88 11.50 -5.30
C TYR A 4 -7.53 10.44 -4.25
N PHE A 5 -7.21 10.87 -3.03
CA PHE A 5 -7.06 9.93 -1.91
C PHE A 5 -8.45 9.53 -1.43
N LYS A 6 -8.93 8.36 -1.84
CA LYS A 6 -10.17 7.78 -1.31
C LYS A 6 -10.10 7.65 0.21
N ALA A 7 -11.25 7.55 0.86
CA ALA A 7 -11.27 7.25 2.29
C ALA A 7 -10.52 5.93 2.53
N GLY A 8 -9.59 5.94 3.49
CA GLY A 8 -8.83 4.73 3.81
C GLY A 8 -9.71 3.65 4.41
N ILE A 9 -9.30 2.39 4.21
CA ILE A 9 -9.87 1.22 4.87
C ILE A 9 -9.17 0.95 6.20
N SER A 10 -9.76 0.13 7.06
CA SER A 10 -9.08 -0.33 8.28
C SER A 10 -7.93 -1.27 7.95
N ASP A 11 -6.94 -1.32 8.83
CA ASP A 11 -5.87 -2.31 8.86
C ASP A 11 -6.43 -3.74 8.91
N GLU A 12 -7.43 -4.00 9.75
CA GLU A 12 -8.13 -5.30 9.81
C GLU A 12 -8.72 -5.71 8.46
N MET A 13 -9.36 -4.77 7.75
CA MET A 13 -9.93 -5.03 6.43
C MET A 13 -8.84 -5.31 5.40
N ALA A 14 -7.77 -4.51 5.39
CA ALA A 14 -6.64 -4.69 4.48
C ALA A 14 -5.97 -6.06 4.67
N LEU A 15 -5.70 -6.45 5.91
CA LEU A 15 -5.11 -7.75 6.25
C LEU A 15 -6.04 -8.91 5.83
N GLY A 16 -7.34 -8.80 6.09
CA GLY A 16 -8.31 -9.81 5.65
C GLY A 16 -8.39 -9.96 4.12
N MET A 17 -8.21 -8.86 3.36
CA MET A 17 -8.14 -8.92 1.89
C MET A 17 -6.89 -9.66 1.41
N ILE A 18 -5.73 -9.41 2.04
CA ILE A 18 -4.47 -10.10 1.73
C ILE A 18 -4.60 -11.60 2.01
N GLU A 19 -5.12 -11.97 3.18
CA GLU A 19 -5.34 -13.37 3.56
C GLU A 19 -6.27 -14.10 2.60
N ARG A 20 -7.30 -13.41 2.11
CA ARG A 20 -8.22 -13.96 1.11
C ARG A 20 -7.52 -14.26 -0.21
N CYS A 21 -6.65 -13.37 -0.69
CA CYS A 21 -5.87 -13.62 -1.91
C CYS A 21 -4.99 -14.87 -1.77
N PHE A 22 -4.36 -15.08 -0.61
CA PHE A 22 -3.53 -16.26 -0.35
C PHE A 22 -4.30 -17.56 -0.11
N SER A 23 -5.58 -17.46 0.23
CA SER A 23 -6.45 -18.62 0.47
C SER A 23 -7.21 -19.06 -0.77
N ASP A 24 -7.22 -18.23 -1.82
CA ASP A 24 -7.87 -18.51 -3.09
C ASP A 24 -7.01 -19.45 -3.96
N ALA A 25 -7.66 -20.28 -4.77
CA ALA A 25 -6.99 -21.19 -5.70
C ALA A 25 -6.45 -20.49 -6.95
N ASN A 26 -6.58 -19.16 -7.02
CA ASN A 26 -6.11 -18.35 -8.13
C ASN A 26 -4.59 -18.13 -8.06
N ASP A 27 -3.95 -18.17 -9.24
CA ASP A 27 -2.56 -17.76 -9.38
C ASP A 27 -2.48 -16.23 -9.43
N TYR A 28 -1.65 -15.64 -8.57
CA TYR A 28 -1.34 -14.21 -8.62
C TYR A 28 0.06 -13.96 -9.21
N ASP A 29 0.40 -12.72 -9.49
CA ASP A 29 1.76 -12.18 -9.47
C ASP A 29 1.83 -11.13 -8.37
N GLY A 30 2.96 -11.05 -7.67
CA GLY A 30 3.07 -10.31 -6.43
C GLY A 30 4.14 -9.24 -6.50
N TYR A 31 3.83 -8.03 -6.08
CA TYR A 31 4.78 -6.94 -6.01
C TYR A 31 4.63 -6.23 -4.67
N LEU A 32 5.74 -6.06 -3.97
CA LEU A 32 5.82 -5.38 -2.68
C LEU A 32 6.93 -4.34 -2.77
N ASP A 33 6.60 -3.07 -2.70
CA ASP A 33 7.58 -1.99 -2.53
C ASP A 33 7.46 -1.39 -1.14
N ILE A 34 8.60 -1.11 -0.53
CA ILE A 34 8.71 -0.52 0.79
C ILE A 34 9.61 0.72 0.65
N PHE A 35 9.10 1.86 1.08
CA PHE A 35 9.87 3.10 1.21
C PHE A 35 9.95 3.49 2.68
N ALA A 36 11.16 3.56 3.22
CA ALA A 36 11.44 3.97 4.59
C ALA A 36 12.81 4.66 4.65
N ASP A 37 12.95 5.71 5.44
CA ASP A 37 14.23 6.42 5.65
C ASP A 37 14.96 6.80 4.35
N TYR A 38 14.21 7.25 3.34
CA TYR A 38 14.72 7.59 2.00
C TYR A 38 15.35 6.42 1.22
N THR A 39 15.11 5.19 1.67
CA THR A 39 15.51 3.97 0.97
C THR A 39 14.29 3.26 0.41
N GLU A 40 14.47 2.61 -0.73
CA GLU A 40 13.44 1.83 -1.41
C GLU A 40 13.89 0.38 -1.51
N LYS A 41 12.99 -0.54 -1.15
CA LYS A 41 13.16 -1.98 -1.31
C LYS A 41 11.98 -2.55 -2.07
N THR A 42 12.26 -3.20 -3.18
CA THR A 42 11.27 -3.90 -4.01
C THR A 42 11.45 -5.41 -3.88
N VAL A 43 10.34 -6.12 -3.74
CA VAL A 43 10.25 -7.57 -3.74
C VAL A 43 9.18 -7.97 -4.74
N SER A 44 9.51 -8.87 -5.65
CA SER A 44 8.58 -9.38 -6.65
C SER A 44 8.48 -10.90 -6.61
N TRP A 45 7.29 -11.42 -6.82
CA TRP A 45 6.97 -12.82 -6.97
C TRP A 45 6.27 -13.08 -8.30
N SER A 46 6.74 -14.12 -8.99
CA SER A 46 6.22 -14.57 -10.29
C SER A 46 6.30 -16.09 -10.37
N LYS A 47 5.73 -16.66 -11.44
CA LYS A 47 5.58 -18.11 -11.62
C LYS A 47 6.89 -18.85 -11.40
N GLY A 48 6.86 -19.88 -10.53
CA GLY A 48 8.02 -20.73 -10.20
C GLY A 48 8.65 -20.50 -8.82
N ARG A 49 8.15 -19.54 -8.03
CA ARG A 49 8.52 -19.35 -6.62
C ARG A 49 7.39 -19.78 -5.68
N SER A 50 7.71 -20.20 -4.45
CA SER A 50 6.71 -20.60 -3.45
C SER A 50 5.83 -19.41 -3.06
N VAL A 51 4.51 -19.65 -2.99
CA VAL A 51 3.52 -18.66 -2.53
C VAL A 51 3.71 -18.40 -1.05
N GLU A 52 4.06 -19.44 -0.28
CA GLU A 52 4.34 -19.38 1.15
C GLU A 52 5.54 -18.47 1.43
N GLU A 53 6.64 -18.60 0.68
CA GLU A 53 7.81 -17.72 0.83
C GLU A 53 7.47 -16.24 0.59
N PHE A 54 6.61 -15.94 -0.38
CA PHE A 54 6.19 -14.56 -0.65
C PHE A 54 5.22 -14.05 0.42
N LYS A 55 4.30 -14.90 0.89
CA LYS A 55 3.41 -14.59 2.02
C LYS A 55 4.22 -14.28 3.29
N ASP A 56 5.27 -15.04 3.57
CA ASP A 56 6.17 -14.80 4.69
C ASP A 56 6.88 -13.46 4.53
N GLN A 57 7.36 -13.12 3.33
CA GLN A 57 8.00 -11.83 3.06
C GLN A 57 7.04 -10.63 3.27
N ILE A 58 5.79 -10.74 2.84
CA ILE A 58 4.77 -9.70 3.11
C ILE A 58 4.51 -9.62 4.61
N THR A 59 4.32 -10.76 5.27
CA THR A 59 4.01 -10.82 6.70
C THR A 59 5.12 -10.16 7.53
N GLU A 60 6.38 -10.49 7.24
CA GLU A 60 7.54 -9.89 7.89
C GLU A 60 7.67 -8.40 7.58
N ALA A 61 7.42 -7.98 6.33
CA ALA A 61 7.45 -6.57 5.97
C ALA A 61 6.39 -5.74 6.71
N LEU A 62 5.15 -6.26 6.78
CA LEU A 62 4.06 -5.62 7.49
C LEU A 62 4.30 -5.63 9.00
N ARG A 63 4.85 -6.71 9.57
CA ARG A 63 5.26 -6.74 10.98
C ARG A 63 6.33 -5.69 11.28
N ALA A 64 7.40 -5.64 10.48
CA ALA A 64 8.47 -4.66 10.67
C ALA A 64 7.95 -3.21 10.58
N ALA A 65 7.04 -2.94 9.64
CA ALA A 65 6.41 -1.63 9.52
C ALA A 65 5.48 -1.31 10.71
N TRP A 66 4.81 -2.31 11.29
CA TRP A 66 4.01 -2.13 12.49
C TRP A 66 4.88 -1.81 13.71
N GLU A 67 6.00 -2.51 13.86
CA GLU A 67 6.96 -2.29 14.95
C GLU A 67 7.60 -0.89 14.88
N ALA A 68 7.92 -0.41 13.68
CA ALA A 68 8.50 0.93 13.49
C ALA A 68 7.47 2.06 13.52
N SER A 69 6.30 1.83 12.91
CA SER A 69 5.30 2.87 12.59
C SER A 69 3.88 2.30 12.70
N PRO A 70 3.35 2.11 13.93
CA PRO A 70 2.15 1.29 14.17
C PRO A 70 0.83 1.94 13.73
N PHE A 71 0.81 3.22 13.38
CA PHE A 71 -0.42 3.94 13.05
C PHE A 71 -0.63 3.97 11.53
N TRP A 72 -1.46 3.06 11.02
CA TRP A 72 -1.59 2.87 9.57
C TRP A 72 -2.78 3.63 8.97
N GLN A 73 -2.56 4.15 7.77
CA GLN A 73 -3.60 4.63 6.87
C GLN A 73 -3.48 3.84 5.57
N VAL A 74 -4.51 3.06 5.24
CA VAL A 74 -4.45 2.12 4.11
C VAL A 74 -5.43 2.54 3.02
N TYR A 75 -4.95 2.61 1.78
CA TYR A 75 -5.75 2.89 0.60
C TYR A 75 -5.85 1.66 -0.28
N GLU A 76 -7.07 1.23 -0.57
CA GLU A 76 -7.34 0.23 -1.60
C GLU A 76 -7.51 0.94 -2.94
N ARG A 77 -6.77 0.51 -3.95
CA ARG A 77 -7.00 0.92 -5.33
C ARG A 77 -7.93 -0.07 -5.99
N ARG A 78 -9.06 0.42 -6.50
CA ARG A 78 -9.99 -0.33 -7.37
C ARG A 78 -9.93 0.29 -8.75
N GLU A 79 -10.07 -0.53 -9.79
CA GLU A 79 -10.20 -0.05 -11.18
C GLU A 79 -11.53 0.70 -11.38
N GLU A 80 -11.53 1.97 -11.03
CA GLU A 80 -12.56 2.92 -11.43
C GLU A 80 -11.98 3.88 -12.47
N ARG A 81 -12.82 4.37 -13.38
CA ARG A 81 -12.40 5.31 -14.44
C ARG A 81 -11.78 6.55 -13.81
N ASP A 82 -10.61 6.94 -14.32
CA ASP A 82 -9.88 8.16 -13.96
C ASP A 82 -9.23 8.18 -12.56
N ASP A 83 -9.16 7.03 -11.87
CA ASP A 83 -8.43 6.90 -10.61
C ASP A 83 -6.91 6.82 -10.81
N ALA A 84 -6.17 7.41 -9.87
CA ALA A 84 -4.72 7.31 -9.81
C ALA A 84 -4.28 5.85 -9.59
N GLY A 85 -3.25 5.43 -10.31
CA GLY A 85 -2.63 4.12 -10.10
C GLY A 85 -1.89 4.03 -8.78
N THR A 86 -1.63 2.81 -8.32
CA THR A 86 -0.88 2.50 -7.08
C THR A 86 0.43 3.28 -6.97
N ASN A 87 1.19 3.38 -8.06
CA ASN A 87 2.45 4.13 -8.11
C ASN A 87 2.28 5.66 -7.97
N GLU A 88 1.15 6.20 -8.41
CA GLU A 88 0.85 7.63 -8.28
C GLU A 88 0.46 7.96 -6.85
N ILE A 89 -0.42 7.15 -6.25
CA ILE A 89 -0.78 7.24 -4.83
C ILE A 89 0.47 7.11 -3.96
N ARG A 90 1.33 6.14 -4.25
CA ARG A 90 2.62 5.93 -3.55
C ARG A 90 3.51 7.17 -3.61
N ARG A 91 3.75 7.70 -4.80
CA ARG A 91 4.59 8.90 -4.98
C ARG A 91 4.03 10.10 -4.25
N ALA A 92 2.71 10.30 -4.30
CA ALA A 92 2.06 11.35 -3.53
C ALA A 92 2.20 11.12 -2.04
N ALA A 93 1.96 9.91 -1.53
CA ALA A 93 2.13 9.58 -0.12
C ALA A 93 3.56 9.93 0.34
N ILE A 94 4.59 9.43 -0.36
CA ILE A 94 6.00 9.74 -0.07
C ILE A 94 6.25 11.25 -0.04
N ALA A 95 5.76 12.00 -1.04
CA ALA A 95 5.95 13.44 -1.11
C ALA A 95 5.26 14.20 0.03
N LEU A 96 4.01 13.83 0.34
CA LEU A 96 3.17 14.46 1.36
C LEU A 96 3.63 14.14 2.78
N THR A 97 4.38 13.06 2.98
CA THR A 97 4.89 12.64 4.28
C THR A 97 6.35 13.01 4.54
N ARG A 98 7.04 13.70 3.61
CA ARG A 98 8.47 14.08 3.76
C ARG A 98 8.80 14.81 5.06
N THR A 99 7.86 15.55 5.62
CA THR A 99 8.07 16.32 6.86
C THR A 99 7.77 15.52 8.13
N TYR A 100 7.19 14.33 8.01
CA TYR A 100 6.94 13.44 9.14
C TYR A 100 8.15 12.53 9.33
N GLY A 101 8.67 12.47 10.55
CA GLY A 101 9.72 11.51 10.91
C GLY A 101 9.14 10.09 11.02
N GLY A 102 9.91 9.09 10.61
CA GLY A 102 9.58 7.68 10.81
C GLY A 102 8.34 7.20 10.04
N VAL A 103 8.09 7.75 8.84
CA VAL A 103 7.01 7.26 7.97
C VAL A 103 7.52 6.14 7.06
N VAL A 104 6.78 5.04 7.04
CA VAL A 104 6.98 3.92 6.11
C VAL A 104 5.82 3.92 5.11
N VAL A 105 6.12 3.84 3.81
CA VAL A 105 5.12 3.70 2.75
C VAL A 105 5.30 2.35 2.10
N ILE A 106 4.27 1.50 2.13
CA ILE A 106 4.28 0.17 1.50
C ILE A 106 3.26 0.14 0.38
N THR A 107 3.63 -0.39 -0.77
CA THR A 107 2.67 -0.80 -1.80
C THR A 107 2.69 -2.30 -1.96
N LEU A 108 1.51 -2.90 -2.02
CA LEU A 108 1.31 -4.31 -2.29
C LEU A 108 0.34 -4.46 -3.45
N SER A 109 0.79 -5.13 -4.51
CA SER A 109 -0.05 -5.54 -5.63
C SER A 109 -0.05 -7.06 -5.72
N LEU A 110 -1.21 -7.68 -5.64
CA LEU A 110 -1.45 -9.10 -5.94
C LEU A 110 -2.35 -9.14 -7.18
N LEU A 111 -1.77 -9.46 -8.32
CA LEU A 111 -2.42 -9.36 -9.63
C LEU A 111 -2.84 -10.76 -10.11
N GLY A 112 -4.14 -10.98 -10.28
CA GLY A 112 -4.69 -12.25 -10.72
C GLY A 112 -4.29 -12.57 -12.16
N ARG A 113 -3.55 -13.67 -12.36
CA ARG A 113 -3.05 -14.04 -13.71
C ARG A 113 -4.14 -14.35 -14.72
N ARG A 114 -5.33 -14.73 -14.25
CA ARG A 114 -6.47 -15.14 -15.09
C ARG A 114 -7.49 -14.02 -15.31
N SER A 115 -7.55 -13.05 -14.40
CA SER A 115 -8.53 -11.98 -14.41
C SER A 115 -8.09 -10.87 -13.45
N SER A 116 -8.17 -9.62 -13.91
CA SER A 116 -7.94 -8.44 -13.07
C SER A 116 -9.08 -8.18 -12.09
N ALA A 117 -10.21 -8.89 -12.20
CA ALA A 117 -11.35 -8.74 -11.29
C ALA A 117 -11.02 -9.12 -9.83
N ASN A 118 -9.91 -9.84 -9.62
CA ASN A 118 -9.44 -10.25 -8.30
C ASN A 118 -8.14 -9.54 -7.91
N ASP A 119 -7.71 -8.53 -8.68
CA ASP A 119 -6.51 -7.77 -8.34
C ASP A 119 -6.72 -7.07 -7.00
N LEU A 120 -5.71 -7.20 -6.13
CA LEU A 120 -5.64 -6.48 -4.88
C LEU A 120 -4.46 -5.52 -4.95
N GLU A 121 -4.75 -4.23 -4.82
CA GLU A 121 -3.73 -3.20 -4.77
C GLU A 121 -3.94 -2.32 -3.55
N LEU A 122 -2.93 -2.29 -2.68
CA LEU A 122 -2.96 -1.60 -1.40
C LEU A 122 -1.77 -0.65 -1.27
N VAL A 123 -2.03 0.54 -0.72
CA VAL A 123 -1.00 1.50 -0.30
C VAL A 123 -1.14 1.75 1.19
N PHE A 124 -0.15 1.33 1.97
CA PHE A 124 -0.04 1.61 3.39
C PHE A 124 0.82 2.85 3.59
N VAL A 125 0.29 3.81 4.35
CA VAL A 125 1.06 4.94 4.87
C VAL A 125 1.10 4.78 6.38
N CYS A 126 2.26 4.37 6.90
CA CYS A 126 2.46 3.96 8.27
C CYS A 126 3.19 5.07 9.03
N PHE A 127 2.61 5.54 10.13
CA PHE A 127 3.11 6.65 10.92
C PHE A 127 3.64 6.18 12.27
N GLN A 128 4.69 6.84 12.75
CA GLN A 128 5.24 6.60 14.09
C GLN A 128 4.31 7.12 15.20
N GLU A 129 3.55 8.19 14.92
CA GLU A 129 2.63 8.80 15.87
C GLU A 129 1.20 8.92 15.29
N ASP A 130 0.17 8.63 16.10
CA ASP A 130 -1.23 8.75 15.67
C ASP A 130 -1.60 10.18 15.27
N ALA A 131 -0.96 11.20 15.89
CA ALA A 131 -1.17 12.59 15.55
C ALA A 131 -0.78 12.90 14.08
N GLN A 132 0.31 12.31 13.59
CA GLN A 132 0.72 12.44 12.19
C GLN A 132 -0.33 11.83 11.26
N ARG A 133 -0.78 10.61 11.57
CA ARG A 133 -1.83 9.91 10.81
C ARG A 133 -3.13 10.71 10.77
N ARG A 134 -3.62 11.20 11.92
CA ARG A 134 -4.84 12.03 11.98
C ARG A 134 -4.70 13.31 11.17
N ASN A 135 -3.56 13.98 11.25
CA ASN A 135 -3.27 15.18 10.47
C ASN A 135 -3.27 14.87 8.96
N PHE A 136 -2.60 13.80 8.55
CA PHE A 136 -2.58 13.33 7.17
C PHE A 136 -4.01 13.12 6.64
N ARG A 137 -4.84 12.37 7.38
CA ARG A 137 -6.23 12.11 7.00
C ARG A 137 -7.05 13.39 6.84
N VAL A 138 -7.01 14.28 7.83
CA VAL A 138 -7.74 15.57 7.78
C VAL A 138 -7.32 16.39 6.57
N ARG A 139 -6.04 16.31 6.17
CA ARG A 139 -5.52 17.06 5.03
C ARG A 139 -5.87 16.43 3.68
N TYR A 140 -5.86 15.12 3.56
CA TYR A 140 -5.83 14.46 2.26
C TYR A 140 -6.98 13.47 2.00
N ASP A 141 -7.57 12.83 3.02
CA ASP A 141 -8.68 11.89 2.82
C ASP A 141 -9.88 12.60 2.16
N GLY A 142 -10.40 11.99 1.09
CA GLY A 142 -11.54 12.50 0.34
C GLY A 142 -11.25 13.77 -0.44
N LYS A 143 -9.97 14.06 -0.74
CA LYS A 143 -9.56 15.28 -1.45
C LYS A 143 -8.72 15.00 -2.68
N PHE A 144 -8.84 15.93 -3.63
CA PHE A 144 -8.06 16.01 -4.84
C PHE A 144 -6.73 16.73 -4.57
N ILE A 145 -5.63 16.01 -4.74
CA ILE A 145 -4.28 16.52 -4.51
C ILE A 145 -3.59 16.73 -5.86
N PRO A 146 -3.06 17.92 -6.15
CA PRO A 146 -2.27 18.13 -7.36
C PRO A 146 -1.12 17.14 -7.42
N SER A 147 -0.81 16.61 -8.60
CA SER A 147 0.39 15.82 -8.80
C SER A 147 1.58 16.68 -8.44
N LEU A 148 2.20 16.37 -7.31
CA LEU A 148 3.46 16.97 -6.92
C LEU A 148 4.49 16.41 -7.90
N ASN A 149 4.92 17.23 -8.87
CA ASN A 149 6.08 16.91 -9.70
C ASN A 149 7.25 16.72 -8.73
N ALA A 150 7.72 15.48 -8.61
CA ALA A 150 8.94 15.15 -7.89
C ALA A 150 10.15 15.64 -8.70
#